data_AF-A0A955EJH7-F1
#
_entry.id   AF-A0A955EJH7-F1
#
_cell.length_a   1.000
_cell.length_b   1.000
_cell.length_c   1.000
_cell.angle_alpha   90.00
_cell.angle_beta   90.00
_cell.angle_gamma   90.00
#
_symmetry.space_group_name_H-M   'P 1'
#
loop_
_entity.id
_entity.type
_entity.pdbx_description
1 polymer ?
#
loop_
_entity_poly.entity_id
_entity_poly.type
_entity_poly.pdbx_seq_one_letter_code
_entity_poly.pdbx_strand_id
1 'polypeptide(L)'
;MRSLCLSCLAVLFCAPGALAAPALGPENVLVLWNSRRAESQAIRDAYVAAHPGVREFDLDNNGVGTASISRASYTSLIRDPLRDFLNGVTTGNDISDEIVCIVTTRGLPGRINGGDEFEVFSTFSSLESDLVLLQQDFDLTQGVTPLLPTRDAGPIDNPWHLSVHTGKGALEFDRSNIKTPLTWVAVNMAGGGQTFRVQSLTPAFMYLVCRLDAAPTDVGMPGEVSAVDHTIALINRSQNLWVGQCDVQVLLDEYGNAQQLDDDGYSPLYPARDDFELTRNAMVAAGWDVTHDETNSWIEQGDLADPGKPLIVFGTYGENHDAVGAGEDPPGDGTYTLDYLYHRGCA
;
A
#
# COMPACT_ATOMS: atom_id res chain seq x y z
N MET A 1 47.92 -2.04 -59.89
CA MET A 1 46.72 -1.55 -59.20
C MET A 1 46.27 -2.63 -58.23
N ARG A 2 46.47 -2.41 -56.92
CA ARG A 2 46.06 -3.34 -55.86
C ARG A 2 44.89 -2.67 -55.12
N SER A 3 43.68 -3.21 -55.26
CA SER A 3 42.52 -2.76 -54.50
C SER A 3 42.58 -3.33 -53.10
N LEU A 4 42.66 -2.43 -52.12
CA LEU A 4 42.51 -2.69 -50.69
C LEU A 4 41.01 -2.90 -50.42
N CYS A 5 40.57 -4.13 -50.11
CA CYS A 5 39.25 -4.37 -49.54
C CYS A 5 39.31 -4.05 -48.05
N LEU A 6 38.71 -2.94 -47.66
CA LEU A 6 38.50 -2.52 -46.28
C LEU A 6 37.30 -3.32 -45.73
N SER A 7 37.56 -4.36 -44.94
CA SER A 7 36.52 -5.08 -44.21
C SER A 7 36.05 -4.22 -43.03
N CYS A 8 34.89 -3.60 -43.17
CA CYS A 8 34.19 -2.94 -42.05
C CYS A 8 33.71 -4.01 -41.07
N LEU A 9 34.47 -4.19 -39.98
CA LEU A 9 34.05 -4.96 -38.82
C LEU A 9 32.97 -4.15 -38.08
N ALA A 10 31.71 -4.43 -38.36
CA ALA A 10 30.57 -3.90 -37.61
C ALA A 10 30.60 -4.52 -36.20
N VAL A 11 31.15 -3.78 -35.24
CA VAL A 11 30.97 -4.07 -33.82
C VAL A 11 29.51 -3.78 -33.50
N LEU A 12 28.68 -4.83 -33.48
CA LEU A 12 27.39 -4.77 -32.79
C LEU A 12 27.68 -4.50 -31.32
N PHE A 13 27.54 -3.23 -30.92
CA PHE A 13 27.35 -2.90 -29.52
C PHE A 13 25.99 -3.46 -29.12
N CYS A 14 25.96 -4.69 -28.60
CA CYS A 14 24.85 -5.13 -27.77
C CYS A 14 24.84 -4.18 -26.57
N ALA A 15 23.96 -3.17 -26.61
CA ALA A 15 23.64 -2.41 -25.42
C ALA A 15 23.25 -3.44 -24.35
N PRO A 16 23.83 -3.38 -23.14
CA PRO A 16 23.37 -4.22 -22.06
C PRO A 16 21.88 -3.95 -21.90
N GLY A 17 21.05 -4.93 -22.25
CA GLY A 17 19.62 -4.86 -21.96
C GLY A 17 19.52 -4.64 -20.46
N ALA A 18 18.89 -3.53 -20.06
CA ALA A 18 18.55 -3.33 -18.66
C ALA A 18 17.80 -4.58 -18.23
N LEU A 19 18.40 -5.37 -17.34
CA LEU A 19 17.70 -6.49 -16.74
C LEU A 19 16.47 -5.87 -16.06
N ALA A 20 15.29 -6.35 -16.42
CA ALA A 20 14.07 -5.94 -15.75
C ALA A 20 14.31 -6.07 -14.24
N ALA A 21 13.99 -5.01 -13.48
CA ALA A 21 14.08 -5.07 -12.03
C ALA A 21 13.30 -6.30 -11.55
N PRO A 22 13.81 -7.05 -10.55
CA PRO A 22 13.12 -8.22 -10.05
C PRO A 22 11.71 -7.81 -9.62
N ALA A 23 10.71 -8.43 -10.23
CA ALA A 23 9.31 -8.26 -9.85
C ALA A 23 9.01 -9.12 -8.62
N LEU A 24 8.03 -8.71 -7.81
CA LEU A 24 7.53 -9.51 -6.70
C LEU A 24 7.04 -10.87 -7.21
N GLY A 25 7.72 -11.94 -6.81
CA GLY A 25 7.34 -13.32 -7.11
C GLY A 25 6.34 -13.87 -6.08
N PRO A 26 5.61 -14.95 -6.39
CA PRO A 26 4.72 -15.61 -5.44
C PRO A 26 5.41 -16.00 -4.12
N GLU A 27 6.70 -16.34 -4.16
CA GLU A 27 7.52 -16.68 -3.00
C GLU A 27 7.69 -15.54 -2.00
N ASN A 28 7.50 -14.28 -2.43
CA ASN A 28 7.60 -13.07 -1.60
C ASN A 28 6.25 -12.61 -1.04
N VAL A 29 5.17 -13.34 -1.33
CA VAL A 29 3.81 -12.98 -0.96
C VAL A 29 3.25 -14.01 0.02
N LEU A 30 2.67 -13.52 1.12
CA LEU A 30 1.94 -14.32 2.10
C LEU A 30 0.46 -13.94 2.10
N VAL A 31 -0.42 -14.91 1.86
CA VAL A 31 -1.87 -14.74 2.03
C VAL A 31 -2.25 -15.08 3.47
N LEU A 32 -2.70 -14.08 4.23
CA LEU A 32 -3.26 -14.22 5.56
C LEU A 32 -4.78 -14.38 5.45
N TRP A 33 -5.30 -15.50 5.93
CA TRP A 33 -6.72 -15.83 5.84
C TRP A 33 -7.21 -16.62 7.05
N ASN A 34 -8.51 -16.91 7.10
CA ASN A 34 -9.12 -17.67 8.19
C ASN A 34 -10.17 -18.65 7.63
N SER A 35 -9.84 -19.95 7.64
CA SER A 35 -10.73 -21.03 7.18
C SER A 35 -12.04 -21.15 7.95
N ARG A 36 -12.12 -20.54 9.14
CA ARG A 36 -13.38 -20.45 9.90
C ARG A 36 -14.35 -19.40 9.35
N ARG A 37 -13.96 -18.66 8.30
CA ARG A 37 -14.77 -17.63 7.64
C ARG A 37 -14.92 -17.96 6.16
N ALA A 38 -16.15 -18.29 5.74
CA ALA A 38 -16.43 -18.72 4.37
C ALA A 38 -16.00 -17.69 3.30
N GLU A 39 -16.23 -16.39 3.54
CA GLU A 39 -15.79 -15.32 2.63
C GLU A 39 -14.26 -15.29 2.47
N SER A 40 -13.54 -15.40 3.59
CA SER A 40 -12.07 -15.42 3.62
C SER A 40 -11.52 -16.62 2.84
N GLN A 41 -12.09 -17.80 3.06
CA GLN A 41 -11.70 -19.01 2.33
C GLN A 41 -11.97 -18.87 0.82
N ALA A 42 -13.14 -18.37 0.41
CA ALA A 42 -13.48 -18.21 -1.01
C ALA A 42 -12.52 -17.25 -1.73
N ILE A 43 -12.15 -16.14 -1.08
CA ILE A 43 -11.21 -15.16 -1.64
C ILE A 43 -9.79 -15.73 -1.68
N ARG A 44 -9.35 -16.44 -0.63
CA ARG A 44 -8.08 -17.16 -0.64
C ARG A 44 -8.02 -18.15 -1.80
N ASP A 45 -9.06 -18.95 -2.01
CA ASP A 45 -9.09 -19.98 -3.04
C ASP A 45 -8.95 -19.35 -4.44
N ALA A 46 -9.65 -18.24 -4.68
CA ALA A 46 -9.53 -17.49 -5.93
C ALA A 46 -8.14 -16.87 -6.12
N TYR A 47 -7.56 -16.28 -5.06
CA TYR A 47 -6.23 -15.67 -5.13
C TYR A 47 -5.12 -16.70 -5.37
N VAL A 48 -5.14 -17.84 -4.67
CA VAL A 48 -4.16 -18.91 -4.86
C VAL A 48 -4.28 -19.55 -6.24
N ALA A 49 -5.50 -19.69 -6.76
CA ALA A 49 -5.71 -20.15 -8.13
C ALA A 49 -5.14 -19.17 -9.18
N ALA A 50 -5.26 -17.86 -8.90
CA ALA A 50 -4.72 -16.78 -9.74
C ALA A 50 -3.20 -16.66 -9.66
N HIS A 51 -2.62 -16.95 -8.50
CA HIS A 51 -1.20 -16.80 -8.20
C HIS A 51 -0.61 -18.10 -7.63
N PRO A 52 -0.40 -19.14 -8.47
CA PRO A 52 0.16 -20.39 -8.00
C PRO A 52 1.54 -20.19 -7.34
N GLY A 53 1.73 -20.80 -6.17
CA GLY A 53 3.00 -20.77 -5.43
C GLY A 53 3.10 -19.67 -4.37
N VAL A 54 2.08 -18.83 -4.20
CA VAL A 54 2.02 -17.92 -3.05
C VAL A 54 2.04 -18.70 -1.75
N ARG A 55 2.64 -18.11 -0.71
CA ARG A 55 2.64 -18.68 0.63
C ARG A 55 1.35 -18.33 1.32
N GLU A 56 0.99 -19.12 2.32
CA GLU A 56 -0.29 -19.00 2.98
C GLU A 56 -0.18 -19.22 4.48
N PHE A 57 -1.00 -18.48 5.24
CA PHE A 57 -1.18 -18.68 6.67
C PHE A 57 -2.65 -18.63 7.03
N ASP A 58 -3.18 -19.77 7.46
CA ASP A 58 -4.53 -19.92 7.97
C ASP A 58 -4.55 -19.71 9.49
N LEU A 59 -5.33 -18.73 9.95
CA LEU A 59 -5.54 -18.51 11.37
C LEU A 59 -6.33 -19.64 12.06
N ASP A 60 -7.18 -20.37 11.32
CA ASP A 60 -8.04 -21.44 11.81
C ASP A 60 -8.78 -21.12 13.13
N ASN A 61 -9.33 -19.89 13.26
CA ASN A 61 -9.79 -19.38 14.56
C ASN A 61 -11.18 -18.71 14.51
N ASN A 62 -12.15 -19.29 15.21
CA ASN A 62 -13.51 -18.75 15.33
C ASN A 62 -13.59 -17.44 16.15
N GLY A 63 -12.60 -17.17 17.00
CA GLY A 63 -12.51 -15.98 17.84
C GLY A 63 -12.09 -14.71 17.09
N VAL A 64 -11.59 -14.85 15.86
CA VAL A 64 -11.26 -13.71 14.99
C VAL A 64 -12.53 -13.23 14.29
N GLY A 65 -13.07 -12.09 14.73
CA GLY A 65 -14.25 -11.44 14.16
C GLY A 65 -14.03 -10.86 12.75
N THR A 66 -15.10 -10.40 12.09
CA THR A 66 -15.03 -9.93 10.69
C THR A 66 -15.02 -8.40 10.54
N ALA A 67 -15.51 -7.64 11.51
CA ALA A 67 -15.56 -6.18 11.45
C ALA A 67 -14.44 -5.55 12.29
N SER A 68 -14.43 -5.82 13.60
CA SER A 68 -13.42 -5.31 14.52
C SER A 68 -12.93 -6.38 15.49
N ILE A 69 -11.79 -6.12 16.10
CA ILE A 69 -11.14 -6.97 17.10
C ILE A 69 -10.57 -6.10 18.24
N SER A 70 -10.53 -6.63 19.47
CA SER A 70 -9.83 -5.94 20.56
C SER A 70 -8.30 -6.02 20.35
N ARG A 71 -7.54 -5.05 20.84
CA ARG A 71 -6.06 -5.08 20.78
C ARG A 71 -5.48 -6.38 21.35
N ALA A 72 -5.95 -6.82 22.52
CA ALA A 72 -5.50 -8.07 23.14
C ALA A 72 -5.81 -9.32 22.30
N SER A 73 -6.97 -9.34 21.65
CA SER A 73 -7.35 -10.44 20.73
C SER A 73 -6.56 -10.37 19.42
N TYR A 74 -6.28 -9.18 18.90
CA TYR A 74 -5.40 -9.01 17.73
C TYR A 74 -4.01 -9.58 18.03
N THR A 75 -3.41 -9.16 19.15
CA THR A 75 -2.10 -9.66 19.60
C THR A 75 -2.07 -11.19 19.67
N SER A 76 -2.98 -11.78 20.46
CA SER A 76 -2.93 -13.21 20.76
C SER A 76 -3.45 -14.13 19.66
N LEU A 77 -4.37 -13.65 18.80
CA LEU A 77 -5.02 -14.49 17.79
C LEU A 77 -4.53 -14.25 16.36
N ILE A 78 -3.87 -13.12 16.08
CA ILE A 78 -3.41 -12.76 14.73
C ILE A 78 -1.92 -12.47 14.73
N ARG A 79 -1.48 -11.43 15.46
CA ARG A 79 -0.11 -10.91 15.40
C ARG A 79 0.92 -11.97 15.80
N ASP A 80 0.81 -12.51 17.01
CA ASP A 80 1.82 -13.41 17.55
C ASP A 80 1.85 -14.75 16.77
N PRO A 81 0.70 -15.39 16.43
CA PRO A 81 0.71 -16.58 15.58
C PRO A 81 1.33 -16.36 14.19
N LEU A 82 1.02 -15.22 13.55
CA LEU A 82 1.59 -14.88 12.24
C LEU A 82 3.10 -14.64 12.33
N ARG A 83 3.55 -13.95 13.37
CA ARG A 83 4.98 -13.69 13.62
C ARG A 83 5.73 -14.99 13.90
N ASP A 84 5.16 -15.88 14.70
CA ASP A 84 5.72 -17.22 14.97
C ASP A 84 5.85 -18.05 13.68
N PHE A 85 4.86 -17.98 12.79
CA PHE A 85 4.93 -18.62 11.48
C PHE A 85 6.06 -18.03 10.61
N LEU A 86 6.12 -16.71 10.47
CA LEU A 86 7.13 -16.02 9.68
C LEU A 86 8.55 -16.28 10.20
N ASN A 87 8.73 -16.30 11.53
CA ASN A 87 10.01 -16.50 12.18
C ASN A 87 10.42 -17.98 12.30
N GLY A 88 9.66 -18.90 11.70
CA GLY A 88 9.96 -20.33 11.70
C GLY A 88 9.76 -21.02 13.04
N VAL A 89 9.09 -20.39 14.02
CA VAL A 89 8.79 -21.00 15.33
C VAL A 89 7.87 -22.20 15.15
N THR A 90 6.88 -22.10 14.27
CA THR A 90 5.92 -23.18 13.99
C THR A 90 6.43 -24.16 12.92
N THR A 91 7.17 -23.67 11.91
CA THR A 91 7.52 -24.44 10.70
C THR A 91 8.96 -24.96 10.68
N GLY A 92 9.84 -24.40 11.51
CA GLY A 92 11.29 -24.62 11.47
C GLY A 92 12.03 -23.82 10.39
N ASN A 93 11.31 -23.12 9.50
CA ASN A 93 11.87 -22.32 8.42
C ASN A 93 11.51 -20.85 8.64
N ASP A 94 12.53 -20.03 8.86
CA ASP A 94 12.38 -18.58 8.90
C ASP A 94 12.23 -18.04 7.48
N ILE A 95 11.13 -17.33 7.24
CA ILE A 95 10.78 -16.74 5.95
C ILE A 95 10.51 -15.24 6.08
N SER A 96 10.85 -14.66 7.24
CA SER A 96 10.50 -13.28 7.58
C SER A 96 11.14 -12.24 6.67
N ASP A 97 12.35 -12.50 6.16
CA ASP A 97 13.09 -11.67 5.21
C ASP A 97 12.78 -11.98 3.74
N GLU A 98 12.27 -13.18 3.45
CA GLU A 98 11.77 -13.58 2.12
C GLU A 98 10.41 -12.95 1.78
N ILE A 99 9.54 -12.81 2.78
CA ILE A 99 8.22 -12.17 2.62
C ILE A 99 8.37 -10.65 2.55
N VAL A 100 7.74 -10.07 1.53
CA VAL A 100 7.71 -8.63 1.27
C VAL A 100 6.28 -8.11 1.34
N CYS A 101 5.30 -8.89 0.87
CA CYS A 101 3.90 -8.53 0.86
C CYS A 101 3.05 -9.49 1.71
N ILE A 102 2.17 -8.95 2.54
CA ILE A 102 1.12 -9.68 3.25
C ILE A 102 -0.22 -9.26 2.68
N VAL A 103 -0.95 -10.22 2.12
CA VAL A 103 -2.27 -10.03 1.54
C VAL A 103 -3.31 -10.55 2.52
N THR A 104 -4.17 -9.67 3.05
CA THR A 104 -5.27 -10.05 3.93
C THR A 104 -6.54 -10.27 3.10
N THR A 105 -7.36 -11.25 3.47
CA THR A 105 -8.66 -11.47 2.81
C THR A 105 -9.80 -10.81 3.58
N ARG A 106 -10.85 -10.34 2.89
CA ARG A 106 -12.14 -10.07 3.54
C ARG A 106 -12.59 -11.25 4.40
N GLY A 107 -13.20 -10.96 5.54
CA GLY A 107 -13.53 -11.94 6.58
C GLY A 107 -12.55 -11.93 7.76
N LEU A 108 -11.41 -11.26 7.62
CA LEU A 108 -10.59 -10.77 8.73
C LEU A 108 -11.12 -9.42 9.22
N PRO A 109 -10.87 -9.03 10.48
CA PRO A 109 -11.30 -7.73 11.00
C PRO A 109 -10.61 -6.62 10.19
N GLY A 110 -11.34 -5.56 9.84
CA GLY A 110 -10.74 -4.37 9.21
C GLY A 110 -10.20 -3.37 10.23
N ARG A 111 -10.60 -3.51 11.50
CA ARG A 111 -10.33 -2.53 12.56
C ARG A 111 -9.88 -3.18 13.86
N ILE A 112 -8.86 -2.60 14.48
CA ILE A 112 -8.46 -2.89 15.86
C ILE A 112 -9.02 -1.79 16.74
N ASN A 113 -9.79 -2.18 17.75
CA ASN A 113 -10.46 -1.23 18.64
C ASN A 113 -9.46 -0.56 19.59
N GLY A 114 -9.62 0.75 19.76
CA GLY A 114 -8.88 1.59 20.70
C GLY A 114 -9.79 2.65 21.34
N GLY A 115 -9.18 3.77 21.73
CA GLY A 115 -9.81 5.01 22.17
C GLY A 115 -9.41 6.18 21.29
N ASP A 116 -10.13 7.29 21.45
CA ASP A 116 -9.89 8.58 20.79
C ASP A 116 -9.90 8.47 19.25
N GLU A 117 -10.95 7.84 18.70
CA GLU A 117 -11.15 7.74 17.24
C GLU A 117 -11.19 9.13 16.62
N PHE A 118 -10.55 9.28 15.46
CA PHE A 118 -10.42 10.54 14.70
C PHE A 118 -9.49 11.58 15.33
N GLU A 119 -8.77 11.22 16.38
CA GLU A 119 -7.67 12.04 16.89
C GLU A 119 -6.33 11.54 16.34
N VAL A 120 -5.35 12.43 16.22
CA VAL A 120 -3.99 12.12 15.74
C VAL A 120 -3.31 11.05 16.61
N PHE A 121 -3.65 11.05 17.89
CA PHE A 121 -3.13 10.11 18.89
C PHE A 121 -4.15 8.99 19.18
N SER A 122 -5.03 8.70 18.22
CA SER A 122 -5.94 7.56 18.24
C SER A 122 -5.17 6.26 18.47
N THR A 123 -5.72 5.40 19.32
CA THR A 123 -5.27 4.00 19.45
C THR A 123 -6.11 3.04 18.62
N PHE A 124 -7.08 3.56 17.84
CA PHE A 124 -7.68 2.81 16.74
C PHE A 124 -6.69 2.70 15.59
N SER A 125 -6.70 1.53 14.96
CA SER A 125 -5.91 1.26 13.76
C SER A 125 -6.65 0.28 12.87
N SER A 126 -6.26 0.23 11.60
CA SER A 126 -6.63 -0.89 10.73
C SER A 126 -5.79 -2.12 11.06
N LEU A 127 -6.29 -3.31 10.74
CA LEU A 127 -5.49 -4.53 10.82
C LEU A 127 -4.23 -4.39 9.97
N GLU A 128 -4.38 -3.84 8.76
CA GLU A 128 -3.33 -3.74 7.76
C GLU A 128 -2.20 -2.80 8.21
N SER A 129 -2.52 -1.64 8.80
CA SER A 129 -1.52 -0.69 9.32
C SER A 129 -0.65 -1.30 10.43
N ASP A 130 -1.25 -2.09 11.33
CA ASP A 130 -0.53 -2.78 12.40
C ASP A 130 0.38 -3.91 11.87
N LEU A 131 0.04 -4.52 10.74
CA LEU A 131 0.85 -5.57 10.11
C LEU A 131 2.07 -5.00 9.36
N VAL A 132 2.07 -3.73 8.96
CA VAL A 132 3.19 -3.09 8.26
C VAL A 132 4.49 -3.20 9.06
N LEU A 133 4.39 -2.99 10.38
CA LEU A 133 5.53 -3.05 11.32
C LEU A 133 5.46 -4.30 12.20
N LEU A 134 4.89 -5.40 11.71
CA LEU A 134 4.67 -6.64 12.46
C LEU A 134 5.88 -7.16 13.25
N GLN A 135 7.11 -7.00 12.72
CA GLN A 135 8.32 -7.46 13.41
C GLN A 135 8.86 -6.46 14.44
N GLN A 136 8.42 -5.21 14.39
CA GLN A 136 8.72 -4.18 15.36
C GLN A 136 7.72 -4.29 16.51
N ASP A 137 8.10 -5.09 17.50
CA ASP A 137 7.24 -5.36 18.64
C ASP A 137 7.22 -4.16 19.59
N PHE A 138 6.18 -3.35 19.47
CA PHE A 138 5.94 -2.22 20.36
C PHE A 138 5.56 -2.65 21.78
N ASP A 139 5.22 -3.92 22.00
CA ASP A 139 4.84 -4.42 23.32
C ASP A 139 6.04 -4.80 24.18
N LEU A 140 7.13 -5.20 23.54
CA LEU A 140 8.38 -5.46 24.22
C LEU A 140 8.97 -4.13 24.67
N THR A 141 9.03 -3.95 25.98
CA THR A 141 9.58 -2.79 26.69
C THR A 141 11.09 -2.59 26.48
N GLN A 142 11.68 -3.18 25.45
CA GLN A 142 13.10 -3.11 25.18
C GLN A 142 13.45 -1.73 24.60
N GLY A 143 13.83 -0.81 25.48
CA GLY A 143 14.52 0.42 25.10
C GLY A 143 13.77 1.72 25.36
N VAL A 144 12.48 1.67 25.75
CA VAL A 144 11.73 2.90 26.07
C VAL A 144 11.47 3.01 27.56
N THR A 145 12.20 3.92 28.20
CA THR A 145 11.98 4.32 29.59
C THR A 145 11.64 5.80 29.61
N PRO A 146 10.46 6.21 30.12
CA PRO A 146 9.41 5.39 30.73
C PRO A 146 8.61 4.53 29.72
N LEU A 147 7.91 3.51 30.26
CA LEU A 147 6.86 2.76 29.57
C LEU A 147 5.93 3.72 28.85
N LEU A 148 5.84 3.60 27.53
CA LEU A 148 5.06 4.49 26.69
C LEU A 148 3.56 4.27 26.94
N PRO A 149 2.79 5.31 27.33
CA PRO A 149 1.33 5.20 27.47
C PRO A 149 0.61 5.03 26.13
N THR A 150 1.26 5.41 25.02
CA THR A 150 0.66 5.58 23.69
C THR A 150 1.40 4.81 22.60
N ARG A 151 2.04 3.68 22.89
CA ARG A 151 2.80 2.89 21.88
C ARG A 151 1.98 2.53 20.62
N ASP A 152 0.66 2.47 20.78
CA ASP A 152 -0.32 2.14 19.74
C ASP A 152 -0.97 3.41 19.13
N ALA A 153 -0.42 4.59 19.44
CA ALA A 153 -0.99 5.89 19.09
C ALA A 153 0.06 6.85 18.53
N GLY A 154 -0.40 7.66 17.57
CA GLY A 154 0.41 8.67 16.92
C GLY A 154 1.02 8.22 15.60
N PRO A 155 1.38 9.16 14.73
CA PRO A 155 1.95 8.88 13.42
C PRO A 155 3.35 8.27 13.53
N ILE A 156 3.66 7.40 12.56
CA ILE A 156 5.00 6.90 12.27
C ILE A 156 5.36 7.36 10.87
N ASP A 157 6.53 7.98 10.75
CA ASP A 157 7.03 8.47 9.48
C ASP A 157 7.28 7.33 8.49
N ASN A 158 6.65 7.40 7.32
CA ASN A 158 6.74 6.36 6.30
C ASN A 158 8.04 6.52 5.50
N PRO A 159 9.10 5.71 5.67
CA PRO A 159 10.39 5.97 5.05
C PRO A 159 10.35 5.93 3.50
N TRP A 160 9.30 5.38 2.88
CA TRP A 160 9.17 5.31 1.43
C TRP A 160 9.18 6.67 0.71
N HIS A 161 8.77 7.75 1.37
CA HIS A 161 8.80 9.10 0.76
C HIS A 161 10.22 9.70 0.71
N LEU A 162 11.20 9.12 1.40
CA LEU A 162 12.55 9.68 1.47
C LEU A 162 13.24 9.58 0.10
N SER A 163 13.77 10.72 -0.38
CA SER A 163 14.48 10.81 -1.68
C SER A 163 15.61 9.78 -1.88
N VAL A 164 16.26 9.34 -0.80
CA VAL A 164 17.31 8.30 -0.84
C VAL A 164 16.78 6.90 -1.15
N HIS A 165 15.46 6.73 -1.15
CA HIS A 165 14.74 5.50 -1.45
C HIS A 165 13.95 5.60 -2.77
N THR A 166 13.79 6.81 -3.32
CA THR A 166 13.20 7.02 -4.65
C THR A 166 13.98 6.25 -5.71
N GLY A 167 13.24 5.51 -6.55
CA GLY A 167 13.80 4.70 -7.64
C GLY A 167 14.26 3.30 -7.24
N LYS A 168 14.15 2.90 -5.96
CA LYS A 168 14.37 1.52 -5.52
C LYS A 168 13.06 0.76 -5.46
N GLY A 169 13.00 -0.42 -6.09
CA GLY A 169 11.91 -1.36 -5.93
C GLY A 169 11.90 -2.03 -4.55
N ALA A 170 10.75 -2.58 -4.14
CA ALA A 170 10.61 -3.24 -2.84
C ALA A 170 11.58 -4.41 -2.60
N LEU A 171 11.98 -5.09 -3.67
CA LEU A 171 12.94 -6.20 -3.61
C LEU A 171 14.41 -5.76 -3.50
N GLU A 172 14.70 -4.46 -3.66
CA GLU A 172 16.08 -3.94 -3.59
C GLU A 172 16.52 -3.60 -2.17
N PHE A 173 15.61 -3.67 -1.19
CA PHE A 173 15.91 -3.41 0.21
C PHE A 173 16.37 -4.69 0.91
N ASP A 174 17.53 -4.63 1.59
CA ASP A 174 18.06 -5.75 2.37
C ASP A 174 17.25 -5.95 3.65
N ARG A 175 16.46 -7.04 3.68
CA ARG A 175 15.55 -7.41 4.77
C ARG A 175 16.17 -8.32 5.83
N SER A 176 17.47 -8.61 5.74
CA SER A 176 18.17 -9.48 6.72
C SER A 176 18.02 -9.02 8.18
N ASN A 177 17.71 -7.74 8.38
CA ASN A 177 17.51 -7.13 9.69
C ASN A 177 16.03 -6.88 10.05
N ILE A 178 15.05 -7.41 9.31
CA ILE A 178 13.63 -7.09 9.55
C ILE A 178 13.16 -7.37 10.99
N LYS A 179 13.77 -8.35 11.65
CA LYS A 179 13.49 -8.72 13.05
C LYS A 179 14.33 -7.96 14.07
N THR A 180 15.36 -7.24 13.64
CA THR A 180 16.24 -6.50 14.55
C THR A 180 15.41 -5.39 15.21
N PRO A 181 15.25 -5.41 16.54
CA PRO A 181 14.44 -4.42 17.23
C PRO A 181 14.99 -3.01 17.01
N LEU A 182 14.11 -2.10 16.60
CA LEU A 182 14.43 -0.70 16.43
C LEU A 182 14.30 0.07 17.74
N THR A 183 15.19 1.05 17.95
CA THR A 183 15.12 1.95 19.10
C THR A 183 14.25 3.15 18.76
N TRP A 184 13.07 3.21 19.36
CA TRP A 184 12.12 4.30 19.19
C TRP A 184 12.39 5.43 20.17
N VAL A 185 12.39 6.66 19.66
CA VAL A 185 12.58 7.87 20.45
C VAL A 185 11.28 8.63 20.51
N ALA A 186 10.78 8.87 21.71
CA ALA A 186 9.63 9.73 21.94
C ALA A 186 9.97 11.18 21.56
N VAL A 187 9.09 11.78 20.78
CA VAL A 187 9.17 13.17 20.36
C VAL A 187 7.96 13.88 20.93
N ASN A 188 8.19 14.87 21.79
CA ASN A 188 7.13 15.73 22.25
C ASN A 188 6.72 16.68 21.14
N MET A 189 5.43 16.72 20.85
CA MET A 189 4.87 17.68 19.92
C MET A 189 4.25 18.86 20.65
N ALA A 190 4.36 20.04 20.04
CA ALA A 190 3.62 21.21 20.48
C ALA A 190 2.12 20.87 20.37
N GLY A 191 1.40 20.79 21.49
CA GLY A 191 0.01 20.31 21.52
C GLY A 191 -0.24 19.10 22.41
N GLY A 192 0.81 18.44 22.93
CA GLY A 192 0.72 17.58 24.12
C GLY A 192 0.69 16.06 23.88
N GLY A 193 0.56 15.59 22.65
CA GLY A 193 0.75 14.17 22.34
C GLY A 193 2.22 13.81 22.11
N GLN A 194 2.59 12.57 22.49
CA GLN A 194 3.91 12.00 22.16
C GLN A 194 3.80 11.29 20.82
N THR A 195 4.70 11.60 19.88
CA THR A 195 4.92 10.81 18.67
C THR A 195 6.21 10.01 18.78
N PHE A 196 6.44 9.08 17.85
CA PHE A 196 7.63 8.24 17.85
C PHE A 196 8.35 8.32 16.52
N ARG A 197 9.67 8.48 16.61
CA ARG A 197 10.54 8.33 15.44
C ARG A 197 11.59 7.28 15.70
N VAL A 198 12.03 6.66 14.61
CA VAL A 198 13.29 5.93 14.58
C VAL A 198 14.08 6.34 13.34
N GLN A 199 15.31 6.81 13.57
CA GLN A 199 16.16 7.34 12.50
C GLN A 199 16.65 6.25 11.53
N SER A 200 16.55 4.98 11.93
CA SER A 200 16.95 3.83 11.13
C SER A 200 15.75 3.07 10.55
N LEU A 201 14.53 3.63 10.59
CA LEU A 201 13.42 3.03 9.84
C LEU A 201 13.75 3.12 8.35
N THR A 202 13.66 2.00 7.66
CA THR A 202 13.78 1.92 6.21
C THR A 202 12.72 0.96 5.70
N PRO A 203 12.39 0.97 4.39
CA PRO A 203 11.47 0.01 3.81
C PRO A 203 11.80 -1.47 4.09
N ALA A 204 13.07 -1.78 4.38
CA ALA A 204 13.50 -3.13 4.76
C ALA A 204 12.85 -3.67 6.05
N PHE A 205 12.37 -2.80 6.94
CA PHE A 205 11.74 -3.16 8.20
C PHE A 205 10.21 -3.28 8.10
N MET A 206 9.63 -3.03 6.92
CA MET A 206 8.20 -2.95 6.69
C MET A 206 7.72 -4.08 5.79
N TYR A 207 6.51 -4.58 6.02
CA TYR A 207 5.79 -5.34 5.02
C TYR A 207 4.91 -4.39 4.20
N LEU A 208 4.79 -4.66 2.90
CA LEU A 208 3.67 -4.13 2.12
C LEU A 208 2.43 -4.92 2.54
N VAL A 209 1.35 -4.24 2.90
CA VAL A 209 0.13 -4.91 3.34
C VAL A 209 -1.04 -4.41 2.51
N CYS A 210 -1.81 -5.33 1.95
CA CYS A 210 -3.01 -5.00 1.20
C CYS A 210 -4.15 -5.94 1.57
N ARG A 211 -5.38 -5.45 1.41
CA ARG A 211 -6.60 -6.21 1.66
C ARG A 211 -7.31 -6.51 0.36
N LEU A 212 -7.66 -7.77 0.15
CA LEU A 212 -8.57 -8.20 -0.91
C LEU A 212 -10.00 -8.03 -0.41
N ASP A 213 -10.60 -6.89 -0.79
CA ASP A 213 -11.97 -6.54 -0.43
C ASP A 213 -12.62 -5.77 -1.58
N ALA A 214 -13.94 -5.78 -1.61
CA ALA A 214 -14.75 -4.97 -2.51
C ALA A 214 -16.10 -4.67 -1.84
N ALA A 215 -16.66 -3.49 -2.13
CA ALA A 215 -18.04 -3.22 -1.74
C ALA A 215 -18.99 -4.12 -2.57
N PRO A 216 -20.09 -4.63 -1.99
CA PRO A 216 -21.16 -5.21 -2.79
C PRO A 216 -21.78 -4.11 -3.69
N THR A 217 -22.40 -4.49 -4.81
CA THR A 217 -23.36 -3.56 -5.44
C THR A 217 -24.55 -3.34 -4.52
N ASP A 218 -25.23 -2.20 -4.63
CA ASP A 218 -26.38 -1.83 -3.80
C ASP A 218 -27.35 -2.99 -3.55
N VAL A 219 -27.56 -3.27 -2.26
CA VAL A 219 -28.44 -4.34 -1.78
C VAL A 219 -29.86 -4.08 -2.28
N GLY A 220 -30.44 -5.04 -3.01
CA GLY A 220 -31.80 -4.96 -3.54
C GLY A 220 -31.94 -4.42 -4.96
N MET A 221 -30.85 -4.15 -5.68
CA MET A 221 -30.89 -3.78 -7.10
C MET A 221 -30.82 -5.02 -8.02
N PRO A 222 -31.49 -5.03 -9.19
CA PRO A 222 -31.30 -6.07 -10.18
C PRO A 222 -29.82 -6.20 -10.58
N GLY A 223 -29.25 -7.39 -10.42
CA GLY A 223 -27.83 -7.62 -10.66
C GLY A 223 -26.95 -7.49 -9.42
N GLU A 224 -27.52 -7.58 -8.22
CA GLU A 224 -26.76 -7.60 -6.96
C GLU A 224 -25.62 -8.64 -7.00
N VAL A 225 -24.40 -8.16 -6.84
CA VAL A 225 -23.17 -8.95 -6.74
C VAL A 225 -22.65 -8.83 -5.31
N SER A 226 -22.38 -9.97 -4.69
CA SER A 226 -21.83 -9.98 -3.33
C SER A 226 -20.43 -9.37 -3.30
N ALA A 227 -20.02 -8.87 -2.14
CA ALA A 227 -18.65 -8.38 -1.93
C ALA A 227 -17.59 -9.44 -2.34
N VAL A 228 -17.85 -10.72 -2.00
CA VAL A 228 -16.98 -11.84 -2.36
C VAL A 228 -16.87 -12.00 -3.87
N ASP A 229 -18.00 -12.02 -4.59
CA ASP A 229 -18.01 -12.17 -6.05
C ASP A 229 -17.32 -10.98 -6.73
N HIS A 230 -17.48 -9.76 -6.20
CA HIS A 230 -16.76 -8.58 -6.66
C HIS A 230 -15.25 -8.67 -6.41
N THR A 231 -14.82 -9.12 -5.23
CA THR A 231 -13.39 -9.33 -4.95
C THR A 231 -12.80 -10.39 -5.88
N ILE A 232 -13.51 -11.50 -6.12
CA ILE A 232 -13.07 -12.55 -7.06
C ILE A 232 -12.99 -11.99 -8.49
N ALA A 233 -13.96 -11.18 -8.91
CA ALA A 233 -13.93 -10.52 -10.20
C ALA A 233 -12.76 -9.52 -10.33
N LEU A 234 -12.38 -8.84 -9.24
CA LEU A 234 -11.20 -7.99 -9.18
C LEU A 234 -9.91 -8.81 -9.37
N ILE A 235 -9.75 -9.90 -8.63
CA ILE A 235 -8.61 -10.82 -8.75
C ILE A 235 -8.48 -11.35 -10.19
N ASN A 236 -9.58 -11.79 -10.79
CA ASN A 236 -9.57 -12.32 -12.16
C ASN A 236 -9.20 -11.26 -13.19
N ARG A 237 -9.68 -10.02 -13.02
CA ARG A 237 -9.35 -8.91 -13.93
C ARG A 237 -7.89 -8.47 -13.77
N SER A 238 -7.30 -8.59 -12.59
CA SER A 238 -5.93 -8.15 -12.33
C SER A 238 -4.84 -9.08 -12.87
N GLN A 239 -5.18 -10.33 -13.23
CA GLN A 239 -4.17 -11.32 -13.69
C GLN A 239 -3.40 -10.91 -14.94
N ASN A 240 -4.00 -10.11 -15.82
CA ASN A 240 -3.42 -9.73 -17.11
C ASN A 240 -3.31 -8.21 -17.27
N LEU A 241 -3.20 -7.47 -16.16
CA LEU A 241 -2.95 -6.04 -16.22
C LEU A 241 -1.49 -5.80 -16.62
N TRP A 242 -1.31 -5.35 -17.87
CA TRP A 242 -0.04 -4.82 -18.32
C TRP A 242 0.02 -3.34 -17.97
N VAL A 243 0.86 -3.02 -17.00
CA VAL A 243 1.13 -1.63 -16.59
C VAL A 243 2.47 -1.23 -17.20
N GLY A 244 2.41 -0.58 -18.35
CA GLY A 244 3.56 0.03 -19.00
C GLY A 244 3.47 1.55 -18.88
N GLN A 245 4.59 2.22 -18.61
CA GLN A 245 4.64 3.70 -18.54
C GLN A 245 4.11 4.38 -19.82
N CYS A 246 4.25 3.70 -20.96
CA CYS A 246 3.76 4.18 -22.24
C CYS A 246 2.25 3.93 -22.47
N ASP A 247 1.61 3.08 -21.65
CA ASP A 247 0.26 2.55 -21.91
C ASP A 247 -0.77 3.01 -20.89
N VAL A 248 -0.34 3.68 -19.82
CA VAL A 248 -1.20 4.14 -18.73
C VAL A 248 -0.78 5.54 -18.28
N GLN A 249 -1.62 6.18 -17.48
CA GLN A 249 -1.29 7.47 -16.87
C GLN A 249 -1.71 7.52 -15.40
N VAL A 250 -1.27 8.59 -14.75
CA VAL A 250 -1.48 8.89 -13.33
C VAL A 250 -2.24 10.20 -13.22
N LEU A 251 -3.20 10.27 -12.30
CA LEU A 251 -3.87 11.51 -11.90
C LEU A 251 -3.57 11.74 -10.42
N LEU A 252 -3.04 12.91 -10.12
CA LEU A 252 -2.86 13.46 -8.79
C LEU A 252 -3.74 14.70 -8.72
N ASP A 253 -4.84 14.61 -7.99
CA ASP A 253 -5.84 15.66 -7.85
C ASP A 253 -5.83 16.22 -6.42
N GLU A 254 -5.26 17.41 -6.23
CA GLU A 254 -5.20 18.08 -4.93
C GLU A 254 -5.77 19.50 -4.98
N TYR A 255 -6.05 20.05 -3.81
CA TYR A 255 -6.44 21.45 -3.71
C TYR A 255 -5.20 22.32 -3.41
N GLY A 256 -4.74 23.12 -4.37
CA GLY A 256 -3.53 23.95 -4.19
C GLY A 256 -3.60 25.03 -3.09
N ASN A 257 -4.75 25.18 -2.41
CA ASN A 257 -4.91 26.05 -1.24
C ASN A 257 -5.44 25.32 0.01
N ALA A 258 -5.51 23.97 -0.01
CA ALA A 258 -5.94 23.19 1.13
C ALA A 258 -4.98 23.34 2.31
N GLN A 259 -5.51 23.09 3.51
CA GLN A 259 -4.68 22.57 4.58
C GLN A 259 -4.41 21.11 4.23
N GLN A 260 -3.34 20.86 3.48
CA GLN A 260 -2.89 19.54 3.09
C GLN A 260 -2.69 18.68 4.36
N LEU A 261 -3.67 17.81 4.67
CA LEU A 261 -3.78 17.08 5.93
C LEU A 261 -2.57 16.16 6.25
N ASP A 262 -1.71 15.91 5.28
CA ASP A 262 -0.48 15.12 5.38
C ASP A 262 0.78 15.78 4.79
N ASP A 263 0.67 16.94 4.12
CA ASP A 263 1.80 17.90 4.01
C ASP A 263 2.02 18.71 5.27
N ASP A 264 1.23 18.38 6.28
CA ASP A 264 1.50 18.62 7.67
C ASP A 264 2.83 17.97 8.05
N GLY A 265 3.91 18.68 7.72
CA GLY A 265 5.16 18.53 8.42
C GLY A 265 4.90 18.79 9.90
N TYR A 266 4.51 17.74 10.64
CA TYR A 266 4.03 17.80 12.03
C TYR A 266 5.08 18.49 12.93
N SER A 267 6.33 18.52 12.48
CA SER A 267 7.45 19.20 13.11
C SER A 267 8.60 19.32 12.11
N PRO A 268 9.63 20.16 12.33
CA PRO A 268 10.92 20.03 11.64
C PRO A 268 11.52 18.60 11.68
N LEU A 269 10.99 17.73 12.54
CA LEU A 269 11.37 16.33 12.71
C LEU A 269 10.68 15.37 11.73
N TYR A 270 9.54 15.77 11.15
CA TYR A 270 8.83 15.07 10.08
C TYR A 270 8.57 16.10 8.97
N PRO A 271 9.59 16.49 8.18
CA PRO A 271 9.38 17.40 7.08
C PRO A 271 8.67 16.65 5.95
N ALA A 272 7.39 16.33 6.13
CA ALA A 272 6.52 16.06 5.00
C ALA A 272 6.53 17.34 4.15
N ARG A 273 6.94 17.17 2.90
CA ARG A 273 6.83 18.21 1.88
C ARG A 273 5.67 17.76 1.00
N ASP A 274 5.05 18.73 0.33
CA ASP A 274 4.05 18.54 -0.72
C ASP A 274 4.18 17.19 -1.44
N ASP A 275 3.40 16.22 -0.98
CA ASP A 275 3.58 14.82 -1.30
C ASP A 275 3.03 14.52 -2.69
N PHE A 276 2.02 15.26 -3.14
CA PHE A 276 1.52 15.26 -4.52
C PHE A 276 2.56 15.86 -5.48
N GLU A 277 3.15 17.02 -5.18
CA GLU A 277 4.22 17.60 -5.99
C GLU A 277 5.45 16.68 -6.02
N LEU A 278 5.87 16.13 -4.88
CA LEU A 278 6.99 15.19 -4.82
C LEU A 278 6.69 13.92 -5.62
N THR A 279 5.48 13.39 -5.51
CA THR A 279 5.04 12.19 -6.25
C THR A 279 5.00 12.49 -7.75
N ARG A 280 4.41 13.61 -8.17
CA ARG A 280 4.44 14.08 -9.57
C ARG A 280 5.87 14.11 -10.07
N ASN A 281 6.76 14.80 -9.36
CA ASN A 281 8.15 14.95 -9.77
C ASN A 281 8.86 13.61 -9.90
N ALA A 282 8.67 12.70 -8.94
CA ALA A 282 9.26 11.37 -8.97
C ALA A 282 8.74 10.52 -10.14
N MET A 283 7.43 10.56 -10.40
CA MET A 283 6.80 9.80 -11.48
C MET A 283 7.15 10.36 -12.86
N VAL A 284 7.12 11.68 -13.05
CA VAL A 284 7.58 12.32 -14.30
C VAL A 284 9.07 12.01 -14.55
N ALA A 285 9.92 12.10 -13.52
CA ALA A 285 11.33 11.75 -13.64
C ALA A 285 11.56 10.27 -13.99
N ALA A 286 10.65 9.39 -13.55
CA ALA A 286 10.64 7.98 -13.92
C ALA A 286 10.03 7.72 -15.31
N GLY A 287 9.46 8.72 -15.98
CA GLY A 287 8.92 8.61 -17.35
C GLY A 287 7.44 8.27 -17.44
N TRP A 288 6.67 8.47 -16.36
CA TRP A 288 5.22 8.32 -16.37
C TRP A 288 4.53 9.57 -16.93
N ASP A 289 3.40 9.38 -17.61
CA ASP A 289 2.47 10.46 -17.91
C ASP A 289 1.63 10.76 -16.66
N VAL A 290 1.74 11.99 -16.16
CA VAL A 290 1.11 12.42 -14.92
C VAL A 290 0.30 13.68 -15.19
N THR A 291 -0.99 13.63 -14.90
CA THR A 291 -1.82 14.81 -14.66
C THR A 291 -1.72 15.17 -13.19
N HIS A 292 -1.33 16.40 -12.90
CA HIS A 292 -1.36 16.97 -11.57
C HIS A 292 -2.29 18.18 -11.63
N ASP A 293 -3.45 18.07 -10.99
CA ASP A 293 -4.42 19.14 -10.89
C ASP A 293 -4.38 19.72 -9.48
N GLU A 294 -4.36 21.05 -9.41
CA GLU A 294 -4.37 21.82 -8.17
C GLU A 294 -5.65 22.68 -8.08
N THR A 295 -6.63 22.41 -8.95
CA THR A 295 -7.81 23.25 -9.13
C THR A 295 -9.00 22.71 -8.34
N ASN A 296 -10.10 23.46 -8.40
CA ASN A 296 -11.39 23.08 -7.84
C ASN A 296 -12.37 22.55 -8.90
N SER A 297 -11.90 22.36 -10.13
CA SER A 297 -12.75 21.92 -11.24
C SER A 297 -12.79 20.41 -11.27
N TRP A 298 -13.95 19.83 -11.57
CA TRP A 298 -14.02 18.39 -11.78
C TRP A 298 -13.17 17.97 -12.99
N ILE A 299 -12.37 16.92 -12.81
CA ILE A 299 -11.44 16.44 -13.83
C ILE A 299 -12.14 15.41 -14.71
N GLU A 300 -12.41 15.76 -15.95
CA GLU A 300 -12.94 14.83 -16.94
C GLU A 300 -11.80 14.10 -17.67
N GLN A 301 -12.13 13.03 -18.40
CA GLN A 301 -11.15 12.30 -19.20
C GLN A 301 -10.37 13.21 -20.18
N GLY A 302 -11.02 14.27 -20.68
CA GLY A 302 -10.42 15.24 -21.60
C GLY A 302 -9.30 16.08 -20.98
N ASP A 303 -9.27 16.19 -19.64
CA ASP A 303 -8.30 16.99 -18.89
C ASP A 303 -7.04 16.18 -18.53
N LEU A 304 -7.06 14.87 -18.79
CA LEU A 304 -5.92 14.00 -18.58
C LEU A 304 -4.79 14.30 -19.58
N ALA A 305 -3.54 14.04 -19.18
CA ALA A 305 -2.34 14.29 -19.97
C ALA A 305 -2.39 13.54 -21.31
N ASP A 306 -2.98 12.35 -21.31
CA ASP A 306 -3.35 11.62 -22.52
C ASP A 306 -4.75 11.02 -22.38
N PRO A 307 -5.82 11.67 -22.90
CA PRO A 307 -7.18 11.16 -22.81
C PRO A 307 -7.37 9.77 -23.47
N GLY A 308 -6.43 9.32 -24.30
CA GLY A 308 -6.45 7.99 -24.92
C GLY A 308 -5.91 6.87 -24.04
N LYS A 309 -5.28 7.18 -22.90
CA LYS A 309 -4.68 6.19 -21.99
C LYS A 309 -5.56 5.89 -20.78
N PRO A 310 -5.63 4.63 -20.33
CA PRO A 310 -6.27 4.28 -19.08
C PRO A 310 -5.55 4.90 -17.87
N LEU A 311 -6.34 5.30 -16.88
CA LEU A 311 -5.86 5.75 -15.58
C LEU A 311 -5.53 4.54 -14.70
N ILE A 312 -4.30 4.41 -14.22
CA ILE A 312 -3.89 3.29 -13.34
C ILE A 312 -3.69 3.72 -11.88
N VAL A 313 -3.39 5.00 -11.64
CA VAL A 313 -3.24 5.59 -10.31
C VAL A 313 -4.08 6.85 -10.27
N PHE A 314 -4.90 6.96 -9.23
CA PHE A 314 -5.64 8.16 -8.85
C PHE A 314 -5.31 8.47 -7.40
N GLY A 315 -4.67 9.61 -7.16
CA GLY A 315 -4.47 10.18 -5.83
C GLY A 315 -5.39 11.39 -5.68
N THR A 316 -6.15 11.45 -4.59
CA THR A 316 -6.92 12.64 -4.21
C THR A 316 -7.16 12.68 -2.71
N TYR A 317 -7.24 13.89 -2.14
CA TYR A 317 -7.79 14.12 -0.79
C TYR A 317 -9.30 14.42 -0.82
N GLY A 318 -9.87 14.65 -2.01
CA GLY A 318 -11.26 15.03 -2.22
C GLY A 318 -11.61 16.44 -1.72
N GLU A 319 -10.66 17.18 -1.14
CA GLU A 319 -10.89 18.49 -0.52
C GLU A 319 -11.22 19.60 -1.52
N ASN A 320 -10.83 19.44 -2.78
CA ASN A 320 -11.18 20.35 -3.86
C ASN A 320 -12.62 20.17 -4.36
N HIS A 321 -13.37 19.16 -3.88
CA HIS A 321 -14.76 18.90 -4.28
C HIS A 321 -15.64 18.76 -3.04
N ASP A 322 -16.13 19.91 -2.56
CA ASP A 322 -17.03 20.01 -1.41
C ASP A 322 -18.32 20.73 -1.79
N ALA A 323 -19.45 20.03 -1.66
CA ALA A 323 -20.79 20.55 -1.89
C ALA A 323 -21.19 21.74 -1.00
N VAL A 324 -20.40 22.03 0.04
CA VAL A 324 -20.62 23.12 0.99
C VAL A 324 -19.47 24.15 0.98
N GLY A 325 -18.48 23.97 0.10
CA GLY A 325 -17.20 24.68 0.10
C GLY A 325 -16.91 25.52 -1.15
N ALA A 326 -15.62 25.65 -1.48
CA ALA A 326 -15.11 26.38 -2.66
C ALA A 326 -14.91 25.48 -3.90
N GLY A 327 -15.22 24.19 -3.77
CA GLY A 327 -15.11 23.15 -4.79
C GLY A 327 -16.28 23.10 -5.76
N GLU A 328 -16.09 22.48 -6.93
CA GLU A 328 -17.23 22.01 -7.72
C GLU A 328 -17.87 20.79 -7.05
N ASP A 329 -19.21 20.68 -7.18
CA ASP A 329 -19.91 19.47 -6.77
C ASP A 329 -19.44 18.29 -7.64
N PRO A 330 -19.17 17.10 -7.07
CA PRO A 330 -18.86 15.96 -7.90
C PRO A 330 -20.08 15.60 -8.77
N PRO A 331 -19.91 15.28 -10.06
CA PRO A 331 -21.00 14.93 -10.93
C PRO A 331 -21.70 13.64 -10.49
N GLY A 332 -23.02 13.60 -10.66
CA GLY A 332 -23.83 12.43 -10.37
C GLY A 332 -23.93 12.13 -8.87
N ASP A 333 -23.47 10.95 -8.46
CA ASP A 333 -23.54 10.43 -7.09
C ASP A 333 -22.23 10.57 -6.30
N GLY A 334 -21.22 11.26 -6.84
CA GLY A 334 -20.00 11.58 -6.10
C GLY A 334 -18.78 10.72 -6.43
N THR A 335 -18.72 10.04 -7.58
CA THR A 335 -17.62 9.12 -7.91
C THR A 335 -16.78 9.58 -9.11
N TYR A 336 -15.49 9.89 -8.85
CA TYR A 336 -14.46 10.24 -9.85
C TYR A 336 -14.34 9.27 -11.02
N THR A 337 -14.79 8.03 -10.84
CA THR A 337 -14.42 6.91 -11.69
C THR A 337 -15.44 6.59 -12.79
N LEU A 338 -16.57 7.30 -12.84
CA LEU A 338 -17.62 7.01 -13.83
C LEU A 338 -17.22 7.34 -15.28
N ASP A 339 -16.35 8.35 -15.47
CA ASP A 339 -16.02 8.85 -16.81
C ASP A 339 -14.65 8.41 -17.34
N TYR A 340 -13.82 7.72 -16.54
CA TYR A 340 -12.52 7.25 -17.01
C TYR A 340 -12.62 5.93 -17.79
N LEU A 341 -11.94 5.87 -18.94
CA LEU A 341 -11.80 4.64 -19.71
C LEU A 341 -10.89 3.65 -18.97
N TYR A 342 -11.50 2.71 -18.25
CA TYR A 342 -10.86 1.46 -17.89
C TYR A 342 -10.93 0.49 -19.08
N HIS A 343 -10.07 0.68 -20.09
CA HIS A 343 -9.99 -0.28 -21.17
C HIS A 343 -9.67 -1.68 -20.60
N ARG A 344 -10.48 -2.68 -20.97
CA ARG A 344 -10.07 -4.09 -20.79
C ARG A 344 -8.76 -4.23 -21.56
N GLY A 345 -7.68 -4.58 -20.85
CA GLY A 345 -6.35 -4.70 -21.43
C GLY A 345 -6.39 -5.38 -22.80
N CYS A 346 -5.77 -4.75 -23.78
CA CYS A 346 -5.50 -5.38 -25.06
C CYS A 346 -4.64 -6.62 -24.80
N ALA A 347 -5.13 -7.78 -25.24
CA ALA A 347 -4.40 -9.03 -25.23
C ALA A 347 -3.28 -9.05 -26.27
#